data_AF-A0A728F2B1-F1
#
_entry.id   AF-A0A728F2B1-F1
#
_cell.length_a   1.000
_cell.length_b   1.000
_cell.length_c   1.000
_cell.angle_alpha   90.00
_cell.angle_beta   90.00
_cell.angle_gamma   90.00
#
_symmetry.space_group_name_H-M   'P 1'
#
loop_
_entity.id
_entity.type
_entity.pdbx_description
1 polymer ?
#
loop_
_entity_poly.entity_id
_entity_poly.type
_entity_poly.pdbx_seq_one_letter_code
_entity_poly.pdbx_strand_id
1 'polypeptide(L)'
;MTKKGLSVILVFLIFSYIFTALSYKFIPSSDSMSGILEAADIANGNITLKGWYLSTVTFYFTDLVWFALAIKLFGYSEWITYVIPGLMAGSLFASCYALGTISGYKKAWALLLFLAFPGAAVSYMLSVAIIHVPTYTYIVVSYILIDFYCRRINRLYLFLSSIIASLTIFSDDITIYLFFLPIALSCFIANENAKDKFVIFSSLVFSYFLFKLILHFTNSADFFYLPGVGSPTFVSYDKLTFNISLLFKGLLILFNADFFSKIISSPEGIFSSLKFTSLVIF
;
A
#
# COMPACT_ATOMS: atom_id res chain seq x y z
N MET A 1 -19.76 -20.19 -5.61
CA MET A 1 -19.16 -18.84 -5.81
C MET A 1 -20.10 -18.01 -6.66
N THR A 2 -20.39 -16.76 -6.27
CA THR A 2 -21.18 -15.83 -7.12
C THR A 2 -20.34 -15.39 -8.34
N LYS A 3 -20.98 -14.99 -9.45
CA LYS A 3 -20.27 -14.51 -10.66
C LYS A 3 -19.27 -13.37 -10.35
N LYS A 4 -19.58 -12.52 -9.36
CA LYS A 4 -18.70 -11.45 -8.87
C LYS A 4 -17.48 -11.98 -8.10
N GLY A 5 -17.64 -13.02 -7.28
CA GLY A 5 -16.51 -13.63 -6.59
C GLY A 5 -15.51 -14.28 -7.57
N LEU A 6 -16.02 -14.89 -8.64
CA LEU A 6 -15.18 -15.47 -9.69
C LEU A 6 -14.38 -14.40 -10.44
N SER A 7 -14.97 -13.24 -10.74
CA SER A 7 -14.23 -12.17 -11.44
C SER A 7 -13.14 -11.55 -10.57
N VAL A 8 -13.36 -11.38 -9.26
CA VAL A 8 -12.32 -10.90 -8.33
C VAL A 8 -11.13 -11.88 -8.28
N ILE A 9 -11.40 -13.18 -8.19
CA ILE A 9 -10.35 -14.21 -8.20
C ILE A 9 -9.60 -14.21 -9.53
N LEU A 10 -10.30 -14.05 -10.65
CA LEU A 10 -9.65 -13.97 -11.96
C LEU A 10 -8.72 -12.75 -12.07
N VAL A 11 -9.17 -11.58 -11.58
CA VAL A 11 -8.33 -10.37 -11.51
C VAL A 11 -7.09 -10.62 -10.65
N PHE A 12 -7.26 -11.21 -9.47
CA PHE A 12 -6.14 -11.59 -8.59
C PHE A 12 -5.12 -12.45 -9.36
N LEU A 13 -5.55 -13.57 -9.95
CA LEU A 13 -4.66 -14.50 -10.63
C LEU A 13 -3.93 -13.87 -11.83
N ILE A 14 -4.63 -13.11 -12.66
CA ILE A 14 -4.05 -12.45 -13.84
C ILE A 14 -2.98 -11.45 -13.40
N PHE A 15 -3.28 -10.56 -12.46
CA PHE A 15 -2.33 -9.55 -12.05
C PHE A 15 -1.19 -10.15 -11.22
N SER A 16 -1.44 -11.18 -10.41
CA SER A 16 -0.36 -11.90 -9.75
C SER A 16 0.63 -12.51 -10.73
N TYR A 17 0.15 -13.12 -11.81
CA TYR A 17 1.02 -13.64 -12.86
C TYR A 17 1.82 -12.53 -13.54
N ILE A 18 1.17 -11.44 -13.95
CA ILE A 18 1.83 -10.30 -14.62
C ILE A 18 2.92 -9.71 -13.72
N PHE A 19 2.61 -9.40 -12.46
CA PHE A 19 3.58 -8.78 -11.55
C PHE A 19 4.67 -9.75 -11.11
N THR A 20 4.40 -11.05 -11.03
CA THR A 20 5.46 -12.05 -10.87
C THR A 20 6.44 -11.98 -12.04
N ALA A 21 5.93 -12.01 -13.28
CA ALA A 21 6.76 -11.93 -14.48
C ALA A 21 7.56 -10.63 -14.59
N LEU A 22 6.99 -9.50 -14.13
CA LEU A 22 7.70 -8.22 -14.03
C LEU A 22 8.75 -8.22 -12.92
N SER A 23 8.46 -8.85 -11.77
CA SER A 23 9.40 -8.94 -10.65
C SER A 23 10.70 -9.62 -11.06
N TYR A 24 10.63 -10.68 -11.89
CA TYR A 24 11.81 -11.35 -12.47
C TYR A 24 12.65 -10.46 -13.40
N LYS A 25 12.20 -9.25 -13.77
CA LYS A 25 12.98 -8.27 -14.54
C LYS A 25 13.78 -7.31 -13.66
N PHE A 26 13.53 -7.31 -12.36
CA PHE A 26 14.18 -6.39 -11.43
C PHE A 26 15.16 -7.14 -10.53
N ILE A 27 16.33 -6.52 -10.33
CA ILE A 27 17.29 -6.98 -9.34
C ILE A 27 16.83 -6.45 -7.98
N PRO A 28 16.65 -7.32 -6.97
CA PRO A 28 16.22 -6.89 -5.65
C PRO A 28 17.27 -5.98 -4.98
N SER A 29 16.82 -4.97 -4.25
CA SER A 29 17.71 -4.08 -3.50
C SER A 29 18.17 -4.71 -2.18
N SER A 30 19.15 -4.06 -1.53
CA SER A 30 19.53 -4.40 -0.14
C SER A 30 18.35 -4.33 0.82
N ASP A 31 17.43 -3.39 0.62
CA ASP A 31 16.25 -3.20 1.48
C ASP A 31 15.30 -4.39 1.34
N SER A 32 15.01 -4.81 0.09
CA SER A 32 14.21 -6.00 -0.18
C SER A 32 14.86 -7.26 0.41
N MET A 33 16.17 -7.44 0.23
CA MET A 33 16.87 -8.62 0.75
C MET A 33 16.93 -8.63 2.27
N SER A 34 17.09 -7.48 2.91
CA SER A 34 17.07 -7.37 4.37
C SER A 34 15.72 -7.81 4.93
N GLY A 35 14.60 -7.30 4.38
CA GLY A 35 13.27 -7.71 4.82
C GLY A 35 12.96 -9.19 4.54
N ILE A 36 13.48 -9.76 3.45
CA ILE A 36 13.36 -11.21 3.20
C ILE A 36 14.16 -12.04 4.22
N LEU A 37 15.34 -11.56 4.66
CA LEU A 37 16.12 -12.20 5.71
C LEU A 37 15.44 -12.07 7.09
N GLU A 38 14.86 -10.91 7.40
CA GLU A 38 14.02 -10.72 8.60
C GLU A 38 12.87 -11.73 8.61
N ALA A 39 12.16 -11.86 7.49
CA ALA A 39 11.08 -12.84 7.36
C ALA A 39 11.57 -14.30 7.50
N ALA A 40 12.78 -14.62 7.02
CA ALA A 40 13.38 -15.93 7.22
C ALA A 40 13.67 -16.21 8.69
N ASP A 41 14.12 -15.21 9.45
CA ASP A 41 14.38 -15.35 10.88
C ASP A 41 13.08 -15.52 11.68
N ILE A 42 12.01 -14.80 11.31
CA ILE A 42 10.65 -15.04 11.84
C ILE A 42 10.24 -16.50 11.56
N ALA A 43 10.44 -17.01 10.34
CA ALA A 43 10.10 -18.38 9.98
C ALA A 43 10.88 -19.43 10.80
N ASN A 44 12.10 -19.10 11.23
CA ASN A 44 12.96 -19.93 12.07
C ASN A 44 12.69 -19.79 13.58
N GLY A 45 11.74 -18.92 13.98
CA GLY A 45 11.25 -18.82 15.35
C GLY A 45 11.58 -17.51 16.06
N ASN A 46 12.34 -16.60 15.44
CA ASN A 46 12.57 -15.26 15.98
C ASN A 46 11.40 -14.32 15.67
N ILE A 47 10.23 -14.62 16.25
CA ILE A 47 8.99 -13.88 15.97
C ILE A 47 9.13 -12.40 16.33
N THR A 48 9.84 -12.07 17.40
CA THR A 48 10.00 -10.67 17.83
C THR A 48 11.09 -9.92 17.04
N LEU A 49 11.80 -10.60 16.13
CA LEU A 49 12.97 -10.09 15.45
C LEU A 49 14.01 -9.52 16.43
N LYS A 50 14.19 -10.18 17.57
CA LYS A 50 15.17 -9.77 18.58
C LYS A 50 16.57 -9.70 17.96
N GLY A 51 17.26 -8.58 18.17
CA GLY A 51 18.60 -8.33 17.65
C GLY A 51 18.64 -7.68 16.26
N TRP A 52 17.50 -7.52 15.58
CA TRP A 52 17.44 -6.81 14.31
C TRP A 52 17.34 -5.30 14.48
N TYR A 53 18.00 -4.59 13.57
CA TYR A 53 17.84 -3.15 13.34
C TYR A 53 17.09 -3.00 12.03
N LEU A 54 15.81 -2.62 12.09
CA LEU A 54 14.95 -2.56 10.91
C LEU A 54 15.20 -1.28 10.10
N SER A 55 14.45 -1.13 9.00
CA SER A 55 14.39 0.10 8.21
C SER A 55 13.69 1.25 8.96
N THR A 56 13.28 2.31 8.26
CA THR A 56 12.48 3.41 8.84
C THR A 56 11.06 2.99 9.24
N VAL A 57 10.56 1.87 8.72
CA VAL A 57 9.27 1.25 9.07
C VAL A 57 9.43 -0.27 9.22
N THR A 58 8.47 -0.93 9.87
CA THR A 58 8.62 -2.34 10.28
C THR A 58 8.16 -3.34 9.22
N PHE A 59 7.18 -2.97 8.38
CA PHE A 59 6.48 -3.86 7.43
C PHE A 59 5.97 -5.18 8.05
N TYR A 60 5.84 -5.24 9.38
CA TYR A 60 5.79 -6.51 10.10
C TYR A 60 4.54 -7.33 9.72
N PHE A 61 3.35 -6.73 9.82
CA PHE A 61 2.09 -7.41 9.49
C PHE A 61 1.70 -7.29 8.01
N THR A 62 2.25 -6.31 7.28
CA THR A 62 1.95 -6.09 5.87
C THR A 62 2.75 -7.02 4.96
N ASP A 63 4.02 -7.27 5.29
CA ASP A 63 4.94 -8.01 4.43
C ASP A 63 5.59 -9.18 5.16
N LEU A 64 6.30 -8.93 6.26
CA LEU A 64 7.21 -9.91 6.87
C LEU A 64 6.51 -11.19 7.28
N VAL A 65 5.31 -11.10 7.87
CA VAL A 65 4.51 -12.28 8.24
C VAL A 65 4.17 -13.15 7.04
N TRP A 66 3.88 -12.57 5.87
CA TRP A 66 3.53 -13.33 4.67
C TRP A 66 4.74 -13.99 4.02
N PHE A 67 5.86 -13.27 3.98
CA PHE A 67 7.13 -13.83 3.55
C PHE A 67 7.57 -14.97 4.50
N ALA A 68 7.46 -14.76 5.81
CA ALA A 68 7.81 -15.76 6.81
C ALA A 68 6.94 -17.01 6.71
N LEU A 69 5.63 -16.83 6.51
CA LEU A 69 4.70 -17.93 6.27
C LEU A 69 5.06 -18.71 5.00
N ALA A 70 5.35 -18.02 3.90
CA ALA A 70 5.76 -18.65 2.66
C ALA A 70 7.07 -19.44 2.83
N ILE A 71 8.07 -18.85 3.50
CA ILE A 71 9.35 -19.51 3.82
C ILE A 71 9.11 -20.75 4.69
N LYS A 72 8.24 -20.65 5.70
CA LYS A 72 7.94 -21.75 6.61
C LYS A 72 7.27 -22.93 5.90
N LEU A 73 6.39 -22.65 4.93
CA LEU A 73 5.62 -23.67 4.22
C LEU A 73 6.37 -24.29 3.03
N PHE A 74 7.15 -23.48 2.31
CA PHE A 74 7.71 -23.85 1.01
C PHE A 74 9.25 -23.78 0.95
N GLY A 75 9.90 -23.34 2.03
CA GLY A 75 11.35 -23.19 2.12
C GLY A 75 11.88 -21.86 1.59
N TYR A 76 13.02 -21.44 2.14
CA TYR A 76 13.73 -20.23 1.74
C TYR A 76 14.45 -20.42 0.39
N SER A 77 14.05 -19.69 -0.64
CA SER A 77 14.66 -19.75 -1.97
C SER A 77 14.28 -18.55 -2.84
N GLU A 78 14.97 -18.39 -3.96
CA GLU A 78 14.91 -17.19 -4.81
C GLU A 78 13.50 -16.84 -5.31
N TRP A 79 12.63 -17.83 -5.51
CA TRP A 79 11.28 -17.59 -6.04
C TRP A 79 10.45 -16.66 -5.14
N ILE A 80 10.70 -16.66 -3.82
CA ILE A 80 9.97 -15.84 -2.83
C ILE A 80 10.09 -14.36 -3.18
N THR A 81 11.27 -13.96 -3.65
CA THR A 81 11.59 -12.60 -4.05
C THR A 81 10.73 -12.08 -5.19
N TYR A 82 10.20 -12.96 -6.04
CA TYR A 82 9.48 -12.55 -7.25
C TYR A 82 8.00 -12.91 -7.21
N VAL A 83 7.64 -14.07 -6.64
CA VAL A 83 6.25 -14.54 -6.61
C VAL A 83 5.46 -13.81 -5.54
N ILE A 84 6.02 -13.62 -4.34
CA ILE A 84 5.28 -12.99 -3.23
C ILE A 84 4.90 -11.53 -3.57
N PRO A 85 5.79 -10.69 -4.12
CA PRO A 85 5.39 -9.34 -4.56
C PRO A 85 4.32 -9.37 -5.65
N GLY A 86 4.40 -10.34 -6.58
CA GLY A 86 3.35 -10.59 -7.56
C GLY A 86 1.99 -10.88 -6.91
N LEU A 87 1.94 -11.78 -5.94
CA LEU A 87 0.72 -12.09 -5.18
C LEU A 87 0.17 -10.87 -4.43
N MET A 88 1.06 -10.06 -3.84
CA MET A 88 0.71 -8.82 -3.14
C MET A 88 0.11 -7.79 -4.09
N ALA A 89 0.75 -7.55 -5.25
CA ALA A 89 0.22 -6.68 -6.29
C ALA A 89 -1.13 -7.19 -6.82
N GLY A 90 -1.26 -8.49 -7.12
CA GLY A 90 -2.54 -9.08 -7.52
C GLY A 90 -3.64 -8.87 -6.48
N SER A 91 -3.30 -8.94 -5.18
CA SER A 91 -4.24 -8.67 -4.08
C SER A 91 -4.70 -7.22 -4.05
N LEU A 92 -3.78 -6.26 -4.24
CA LEU A 92 -4.12 -4.85 -4.38
C LEU A 92 -5.13 -4.65 -5.51
N PHE A 93 -4.87 -5.22 -6.68
CA PHE A 93 -5.73 -5.02 -7.85
C PHE A 93 -7.10 -5.67 -7.68
N ALA A 94 -7.13 -6.87 -7.10
CA ALA A 94 -8.37 -7.58 -6.80
C ALA A 94 -9.22 -6.82 -5.77
N SER A 95 -8.61 -6.28 -4.71
CA SER A 95 -9.30 -5.48 -3.69
C SER A 95 -9.85 -4.18 -4.28
N CYS A 96 -9.04 -3.48 -5.08
CA CYS A 96 -9.45 -2.29 -5.82
C CYS A 96 -10.63 -2.57 -6.76
N TYR A 97 -10.56 -3.65 -7.54
CA TYR A 97 -11.64 -4.09 -8.41
C TYR A 97 -12.91 -4.41 -7.61
N ALA A 98 -12.78 -5.13 -6.48
CA ALA A 98 -13.89 -5.43 -5.60
C ALA A 98 -14.57 -4.15 -5.07
N LEU A 99 -13.79 -3.19 -4.56
CA LEU A 99 -14.30 -1.89 -4.09
C LEU A 99 -15.06 -1.14 -5.20
N GLY A 100 -14.53 -1.14 -6.42
CA GLY A 100 -15.18 -0.55 -7.59
C GLY A 100 -16.53 -1.21 -7.93
N THR A 101 -16.63 -2.54 -7.80
CA THR A 101 -17.88 -3.27 -8.07
C THR A 101 -18.95 -3.08 -7.00
N ILE A 102 -18.54 -2.76 -5.76
CA ILE A 102 -19.43 -2.58 -4.62
C ILE A 102 -20.06 -1.19 -4.68
N SER A 103 -19.27 -0.13 -4.87
CA SER A 103 -19.69 1.28 -4.81
C SER A 103 -20.60 1.75 -5.97
N GLY A 104 -20.96 0.88 -6.91
CA GLY A 104 -21.87 1.21 -8.01
C GLY A 104 -21.29 2.19 -9.04
N TYR A 105 -20.05 2.63 -8.85
CA TYR A 105 -19.38 3.49 -9.79
C TYR A 105 -18.89 2.69 -11.00
N LYS A 106 -19.15 3.22 -12.19
CA LYS A 106 -18.47 2.88 -13.46
C LYS A 106 -16.94 3.20 -13.41
N LYS A 107 -16.27 3.04 -12.27
CA LYS A 107 -14.89 3.50 -11.94
C LYS A 107 -13.86 2.38 -11.77
N ALA A 108 -14.16 1.13 -12.17
CA ALA A 108 -13.08 0.18 -12.47
C ALA A 108 -12.07 0.79 -13.48
N TRP A 109 -12.53 1.75 -14.29
CA TRP A 109 -11.73 2.58 -15.18
C TRP A 109 -10.68 3.48 -14.49
N ALA A 110 -10.91 4.03 -13.30
CA ALA A 110 -9.88 4.86 -12.64
C ALA A 110 -8.68 4.02 -12.20
N LEU A 111 -8.93 2.77 -11.79
CA LEU A 111 -7.92 1.78 -11.50
C LEU A 111 -7.27 1.28 -12.79
N LEU A 112 -8.05 0.94 -13.82
CA LEU A 112 -7.51 0.58 -15.14
C LEU A 112 -6.74 1.72 -15.81
N LEU A 113 -7.04 3.00 -15.56
CA LEU A 113 -6.30 4.16 -16.08
C LEU A 113 -4.96 4.36 -15.35
N PHE A 114 -4.93 4.14 -14.03
CA PHE A 114 -3.68 4.08 -13.26
C PHE A 114 -2.76 2.93 -13.73
N LEU A 115 -3.36 1.90 -14.35
CA LEU A 115 -2.73 0.64 -14.75
C LEU A 115 -2.55 0.44 -16.26
N ALA A 116 -3.17 1.26 -17.09
CA ALA A 116 -2.97 1.29 -18.53
C ALA A 116 -1.68 2.03 -18.90
N PHE A 117 -1.10 2.79 -17.96
CA PHE A 117 0.13 3.56 -18.16
C PHE A 117 1.09 3.53 -16.96
N PRO A 118 1.43 2.37 -16.35
CA PRO A 118 2.42 2.38 -15.31
C PRO A 118 3.75 2.79 -15.96
N GLY A 119 4.26 3.96 -15.58
CA GLY A 119 5.64 4.31 -15.86
C GLY A 119 6.58 3.24 -15.31
N ALA A 120 7.83 3.24 -15.75
CA ALA A 120 8.82 2.29 -15.24
C ALA A 120 8.90 2.31 -13.70
N ALA A 121 8.75 3.50 -13.09
CA ALA A 121 8.73 3.68 -11.64
C ALA A 121 7.56 2.96 -10.95
N VAL A 122 6.32 3.13 -11.42
CA VAL A 122 5.14 2.44 -10.86
C VAL A 122 5.27 0.92 -11.05
N SER A 123 5.71 0.50 -12.23
CA SER A 123 5.92 -0.92 -12.53
C SER A 123 6.95 -1.53 -11.58
N TYR A 124 8.05 -0.83 -11.32
CA TYR A 124 9.07 -1.22 -10.35
C TYR A 124 8.48 -1.31 -8.93
N MET A 125 7.84 -0.24 -8.44
CA MET A 125 7.28 -0.22 -7.08
C MET A 125 6.26 -1.32 -6.82
N LEU A 126 5.47 -1.71 -7.83
CA LEU A 126 4.49 -2.79 -7.72
C LEU A 126 5.12 -4.20 -7.83
N SER A 127 6.38 -4.32 -8.23
CA SER A 127 7.04 -5.60 -8.53
C SER A 127 8.21 -5.92 -7.59
N VAL A 128 8.46 -5.11 -6.57
CA VAL A 128 9.61 -5.27 -5.67
C VAL A 128 9.15 -5.80 -4.32
N ALA A 129 9.97 -6.66 -3.70
CA ALA A 129 9.69 -7.23 -2.40
C ALA A 129 9.91 -6.24 -1.26
N ILE A 130 9.10 -6.38 -0.21
CA ILE A 130 9.13 -5.60 1.03
C ILE A 130 9.03 -4.10 0.74
N ILE A 131 7.82 -3.69 0.37
CA ILE A 131 7.49 -2.32 -0.02
C ILE A 131 6.02 -2.07 0.28
N HIS A 132 5.57 -0.81 0.25
CA HIS A 132 4.22 -0.37 0.65
C HIS A 132 3.01 -1.01 -0.07
N VAL A 133 3.19 -1.95 -1.01
CA VAL A 133 2.09 -2.53 -1.81
C VAL A 133 1.05 -3.28 -0.94
N PRO A 134 1.43 -4.12 0.04
CA PRO A 134 0.45 -4.75 0.91
C PRO A 134 -0.24 -3.75 1.84
N THR A 135 0.46 -2.70 2.28
CA THR A 135 -0.13 -1.57 3.02
C THR A 135 -1.31 -0.98 2.25
N TYR A 136 -1.14 -0.69 0.96
CA TYR A 136 -2.22 -0.18 0.12
C TYR A 136 -3.38 -1.18 0.00
N THR A 137 -3.08 -2.47 -0.08
CA THR A 137 -4.11 -3.52 -0.11
C THR A 137 -4.96 -3.50 1.16
N TYR A 138 -4.32 -3.39 2.33
CA TYR A 138 -5.01 -3.40 3.63
C TYR A 138 -5.84 -2.14 3.84
N ILE A 139 -5.38 -1.00 3.33
CA ILE A 139 -6.15 0.25 3.29
C ILE A 139 -7.42 0.05 2.45
N VAL A 140 -7.31 -0.51 1.24
CA VAL A 140 -8.47 -0.77 0.36
C VAL A 140 -9.45 -1.76 1.00
N VAL A 141 -8.95 -2.83 1.63
CA VAL A 141 -9.79 -3.76 2.38
C VAL A 141 -10.51 -3.06 3.54
N SER A 142 -9.82 -2.16 4.25
CA SER A 142 -10.42 -1.36 5.34
C SER A 142 -11.54 -0.44 4.82
N TYR A 143 -11.37 0.17 3.64
CA TYR A 143 -12.44 0.93 2.96
C TYR A 143 -13.63 0.04 2.59
N ILE A 144 -13.40 -1.17 2.05
CA ILE A 144 -14.47 -2.13 1.72
C ILE A 144 -15.27 -2.50 2.96
N LEU A 145 -14.59 -2.77 4.08
CA LEU A 145 -15.25 -3.11 5.34
C LEU A 145 -16.09 -1.95 5.89
N ILE A 146 -15.61 -0.71 5.78
CA ILE A 146 -16.39 0.48 6.15
C ILE A 146 -17.62 0.62 5.25
N ASP A 147 -17.49 0.44 3.94
CA ASP A 147 -18.66 0.47 3.02
C ASP A 147 -19.69 -0.62 3.38
N PHE A 148 -19.23 -1.83 3.71
CA PHE A 148 -20.12 -2.90 4.18
C PHE A 148 -20.81 -2.57 5.50
N TYR A 149 -20.13 -1.88 6.42
CA TYR A 149 -20.78 -1.30 7.59
C TYR A 149 -21.87 -0.32 7.18
N CYS A 150 -21.58 0.67 6.33
CA CYS A 150 -22.56 1.69 5.93
C CYS A 150 -23.81 1.09 5.28
N ARG A 151 -23.67 -0.03 4.54
CA ARG A 151 -24.81 -0.70 3.88
C ARG A 151 -25.60 -1.63 4.78
N ARG A 152 -24.94 -2.32 5.71
CA ARG A 152 -25.55 -3.41 6.50
C ARG A 152 -25.70 -3.07 7.97
N ILE A 153 -25.13 -1.96 8.42
CA ILE A 153 -25.08 -1.48 9.81
C ILE A 153 -24.55 -2.55 10.77
N ASN A 154 -23.65 -3.42 10.29
CA ASN A 154 -23.04 -4.47 11.10
C ASN A 154 -21.68 -4.02 11.62
N ARG A 155 -21.60 -3.81 12.94
CA ARG A 155 -20.39 -3.33 13.64
C ARG A 155 -19.20 -4.27 13.54
N LEU A 156 -19.41 -5.55 13.23
CA LEU A 156 -18.31 -6.49 13.00
C LEU A 156 -17.37 -5.99 11.89
N TYR A 157 -17.90 -5.39 10.82
CA TYR A 157 -17.06 -4.88 9.73
C TYR A 157 -16.19 -3.71 10.18
N LEU A 158 -16.72 -2.79 11.01
CA LEU A 158 -15.91 -1.72 11.59
C LEU A 158 -14.87 -2.26 12.55
N PHE A 159 -15.22 -3.23 13.38
CA PHE A 159 -14.26 -3.87 14.28
C PHE A 159 -13.09 -4.50 13.49
N LEU A 160 -13.40 -5.29 12.46
CA LEU A 160 -12.38 -5.88 11.59
C LEU A 160 -11.54 -4.81 10.87
N SER A 161 -12.16 -3.74 10.38
CA SER A 161 -11.47 -2.60 9.77
C SER A 161 -10.51 -1.94 10.78
N SER A 162 -10.95 -1.72 12.03
CA SER A 162 -10.10 -1.17 13.09
C SER A 162 -8.91 -2.06 13.42
N ILE A 163 -9.09 -3.39 13.48
CA ILE A 163 -7.99 -4.33 13.71
C ILE A 163 -6.99 -4.26 12.56
N ILE A 164 -7.45 -4.40 11.30
CA ILE A 164 -6.58 -4.33 10.11
C ILE A 164 -5.84 -3.00 10.08
N ALA A 165 -6.55 -1.88 10.23
CA ALA A 165 -5.94 -0.55 10.22
C ALA A 165 -4.89 -0.37 11.34
N SER A 166 -5.09 -0.96 12.52
CA SER A 166 -4.12 -0.86 13.62
C SER A 166 -2.82 -1.62 13.33
N LEU A 167 -2.93 -2.82 12.76
CA LEU A 167 -1.78 -3.63 12.32
C LEU A 167 -1.07 -2.98 11.13
N THR A 168 -1.84 -2.32 10.26
CA THR A 168 -1.31 -1.63 9.08
C THR A 168 -0.50 -0.40 9.48
N ILE A 169 -1.00 0.46 10.38
CA ILE A 169 -0.22 1.61 10.88
C ILE A 169 1.04 1.15 11.61
N PHE A 170 0.95 0.08 12.42
CA PHE A 170 2.11 -0.48 13.09
C PHE A 170 3.21 -0.90 12.11
N SER A 171 2.79 -1.41 10.95
CA SER A 171 3.70 -1.87 9.90
C SER A 171 4.26 -0.71 9.09
N ASP A 172 3.42 0.27 8.77
CA ASP A 172 3.70 1.32 7.80
C ASP A 172 2.86 2.57 8.08
N ASP A 173 3.54 3.66 8.43
CA ASP A 173 2.92 4.91 8.87
C ASP A 173 2.29 5.72 7.73
N ILE A 174 2.55 5.36 6.46
CA ILE A 174 1.86 5.95 5.30
C ILE A 174 0.33 5.79 5.39
N THR A 175 -0.12 4.77 6.14
CA THR A 175 -1.52 4.51 6.48
C THR A 175 -2.20 5.72 7.13
N ILE A 176 -1.47 6.52 7.92
CA ILE A 176 -2.00 7.73 8.54
C ILE A 176 -2.50 8.71 7.48
N TYR A 177 -1.69 8.91 6.43
CA TYR A 177 -1.96 9.88 5.38
C TYR A 177 -2.97 9.39 4.34
N LEU A 178 -2.96 8.08 4.03
CA LEU A 178 -3.80 7.50 2.97
C LEU A 178 -5.15 6.96 3.47
N PHE A 179 -5.30 6.74 4.78
CA PHE A 179 -6.53 6.17 5.35
C PHE A 179 -7.09 7.01 6.51
N PHE A 180 -6.31 7.23 7.58
CA PHE A 180 -6.84 7.90 8.77
C PHE A 180 -7.25 9.34 8.50
N LEU A 181 -6.36 10.13 7.89
CA LEU A 181 -6.63 11.54 7.60
C LEU A 181 -7.82 11.71 6.64
N PRO A 182 -7.90 11.00 5.49
CA PRO A 182 -9.06 11.10 4.59
C PRO A 182 -10.39 10.68 5.23
N ILE A 183 -10.44 9.59 6.00
CA ILE A 183 -11.68 9.16 6.66
C ILE A 183 -12.07 10.08 7.81
N ALA A 184 -11.10 10.57 8.59
CA ALA A 184 -11.38 11.56 9.64
C ALA A 184 -11.99 12.83 9.02
N LEU A 185 -11.37 13.38 7.98
CA LEU A 185 -11.89 14.53 7.24
C LEU A 185 -13.27 14.27 6.65
N SER A 186 -13.51 13.08 6.07
CA SER A 186 -14.83 12.75 5.54
C SER A 186 -15.91 12.70 6.63
N CYS A 187 -15.58 12.25 7.85
CA CYS A 187 -16.52 12.30 8.98
C CYS A 187 -16.90 13.74 9.38
N PHE A 188 -16.03 14.73 9.14
CA PHE A 188 -16.33 16.14 9.41
C PHE A 188 -17.08 16.82 8.26
N ILE A 189 -16.71 16.52 7.01
CA ILE A 189 -17.19 17.25 5.83
C ILE A 189 -18.42 16.60 5.19
N ALA A 190 -18.57 15.27 5.28
CA ALA A 190 -19.65 14.56 4.60
C ALA A 190 -21.03 14.92 5.18
N ASN A 191 -21.99 15.11 4.28
CA ASN A 191 -23.40 15.36 4.61
C ASN A 191 -24.15 14.05 4.86
N GLU A 192 -23.63 13.24 5.78
CA GLU A 192 -24.18 11.95 6.19
C GLU A 192 -24.70 12.01 7.63
N ASN A 193 -25.44 10.98 8.05
CA ASN A 193 -26.00 10.89 9.40
C ASN A 193 -24.92 11.06 10.47
N ALA A 194 -25.11 12.02 11.39
CA ALA A 194 -24.15 12.34 12.44
C ALA A 194 -23.77 11.14 13.32
N LYS A 195 -24.72 10.22 13.56
CA LYS A 195 -24.47 8.99 14.34
C LYS A 195 -23.49 8.07 13.62
N ASP A 196 -23.66 7.87 12.31
CA ASP A 196 -22.78 6.99 11.54
C ASP A 196 -21.37 7.59 11.42
N LYS A 197 -21.27 8.91 11.19
CA LYS A 197 -19.99 9.63 11.20
C LYS A 197 -19.29 9.50 12.55
N PHE A 198 -20.02 9.64 13.65
CA PHE A 198 -19.47 9.47 14.99
C PHE A 198 -18.96 8.04 15.25
N VAL A 199 -19.71 7.02 14.82
CA VAL A 199 -19.32 5.61 14.99
C VAL A 199 -18.08 5.28 14.16
N ILE A 200 -18.00 5.73 12.90
CA ILE A 200 -16.82 5.54 12.03
C ILE A 200 -15.60 6.30 12.59
N PHE A 201 -15.77 7.54 13.04
CA PHE A 201 -14.69 8.29 13.66
C PHE A 201 -14.20 7.61 14.96
N SER A 202 -15.13 7.10 15.78
CA SER A 202 -14.78 6.35 16.98
C SER A 202 -14.01 5.06 16.67
N SER A 203 -14.32 4.38 15.56
CA SER A 203 -13.58 3.19 15.13
C SER A 203 -12.16 3.52 14.66
N LEU A 204 -11.92 4.71 14.09
CA LEU A 204 -10.57 5.21 13.83
C LEU A 204 -9.80 5.46 15.14
N VAL A 205 -10.40 6.18 16.09
CA VAL A 205 -9.76 6.46 17.39
C VAL A 205 -9.39 5.15 18.09
N PHE A 206 -10.30 4.17 18.09
CA PHE A 206 -10.05 2.85 18.64
C PHE A 206 -8.88 2.13 17.93
N SER A 207 -8.84 2.18 16.60
CA SER A 207 -7.74 1.60 15.82
C SER A 207 -6.38 2.24 16.14
N TYR A 208 -6.34 3.57 16.26
CA TYR A 208 -5.12 4.29 16.63
C TYR A 208 -4.67 3.96 18.07
N PHE A 209 -5.63 3.84 18.99
CA PHE A 209 -5.35 3.39 20.35
C PHE A 209 -4.74 1.98 20.37
N LEU A 210 -5.32 1.03 19.62
CA LEU A 210 -4.77 -0.32 19.49
C LEU A 210 -3.36 -0.32 18.91
N PHE A 211 -3.10 0.48 17.87
CA PHE A 211 -1.75 0.67 17.34
C PHE A 211 -0.78 1.13 18.43
N LYS A 212 -1.14 2.14 19.22
CA LYS A 212 -0.29 2.64 20.32
C LYS A 212 -0.07 1.59 21.40
N LEU A 213 -1.08 0.75 21.67
CA LEU A 213 -0.96 -0.37 22.59
C LEU A 213 0.06 -1.41 22.08
N ILE A 214 -0.03 -1.80 20.80
CA ILE A 214 0.94 -2.70 20.17
C ILE A 214 2.34 -2.10 20.27
N LEU A 215 2.50 -0.84 19.85
CA LEU A 215 3.78 -0.13 19.91
C LEU A 215 4.37 -0.08 21.32
N HIS A 216 3.54 0.12 22.34
CA HIS A 216 3.99 0.13 23.73
C HIS A 216 4.59 -1.23 24.13
N PHE A 217 3.94 -2.34 23.77
CA PHE A 217 4.42 -3.68 24.11
C PHE A 217 5.64 -4.12 23.29
N THR A 218 5.76 -3.65 22.05
CA THR A 218 6.91 -3.97 21.21
C THR A 218 8.09 -3.03 21.44
N ASN A 219 7.94 -1.96 22.22
CA ASN A 219 9.04 -1.05 22.56
C ASN A 219 9.86 -1.59 23.74
N SER A 220 10.57 -2.70 23.52
CA SER A 220 11.46 -3.31 24.49
C SER A 220 12.67 -3.96 23.81
N ALA A 221 13.73 -4.22 24.57
CA ALA A 221 14.94 -4.87 24.07
C ALA A 221 14.74 -6.33 23.62
N ASP A 222 13.57 -6.91 23.91
CA ASP A 222 13.19 -8.24 23.45
C ASP A 222 12.54 -8.26 22.06
N PHE A 223 12.30 -7.08 21.49
CA PHE A 223 11.82 -6.88 20.13
C PHE A 223 12.89 -6.20 19.26
N PHE A 224 12.62 -6.13 17.96
CA PHE A 224 13.44 -5.41 17.02
C PHE A 224 13.66 -3.94 17.42
N TYR A 225 14.80 -3.40 17.02
CA TYR A 225 15.07 -1.97 17.09
C TYR A 225 14.60 -1.31 15.79
N LEU A 226 13.65 -0.38 15.91
CA LEU A 226 13.27 0.48 14.79
C LEU A 226 14.08 1.78 14.90
N PRO A 227 15.03 2.06 13.99
CA PRO A 227 15.71 3.34 13.96
C PRO A 227 14.67 4.41 13.71
N GLY A 228 14.42 5.25 14.72
CA GLY A 228 13.50 6.36 14.59
C GLY A 228 13.94 7.27 13.46
N VAL A 229 13.13 7.37 12.41
CA VAL A 229 13.10 8.59 11.61
C VAL A 229 12.58 9.68 12.53
N GLY A 230 13.26 10.83 12.55
CA GLY A 230 12.84 11.98 13.37
C GLY A 230 11.36 12.29 13.14
N SER A 231 10.69 12.86 14.14
CA SER A 231 9.26 13.18 14.01
C SER A 231 9.01 14.01 12.75
N PRO A 232 8.01 13.67 11.92
CA PRO A 232 7.74 14.41 10.70
C PRO A 232 7.46 15.87 11.06
N THR A 233 8.27 16.77 10.53
CA THR A 233 8.11 18.22 10.70
C THR A 233 7.69 18.85 9.38
N PHE A 234 6.92 19.94 9.46
CA PHE A 234 6.73 20.80 8.29
C PHE A 234 8.09 21.27 7.77
N VAL A 235 8.23 21.31 6.45
CA VAL A 235 9.44 21.79 5.81
C VAL A 235 9.63 23.29 6.10
N SER A 236 10.87 23.76 6.18
CA SER A 236 11.17 25.20 6.26
C SER A 236 10.60 25.95 5.05
N TYR A 237 10.17 27.19 5.26
CA TYR A 237 9.55 28.03 4.23
C TYR A 237 10.41 28.14 2.96
N ASP A 238 11.72 28.27 3.10
CA ASP A 238 12.66 28.40 1.97
C ASP A 238 12.71 27.16 1.06
N LYS A 239 12.29 26.00 1.56
CA LYS A 239 12.23 24.75 0.79
C LYS A 239 10.85 24.48 0.17
N LEU A 240 9.88 25.37 0.38
CA LEU A 240 8.52 25.18 -0.13
C LEU A 240 8.49 25.05 -1.66
N THR A 241 9.14 25.97 -2.37
CA THR A 241 9.22 25.96 -3.84
C THR A 241 9.95 24.74 -4.37
N PHE A 242 11.05 24.34 -3.70
CA PHE A 242 11.77 23.12 -4.01
C PHE A 242 10.88 21.87 -3.89
N ASN A 243 10.11 21.76 -2.80
CA ASN A 243 9.21 20.63 -2.59
C ASN A 243 8.05 20.61 -3.58
N ILE A 244 7.50 21.77 -3.96
CA ILE A 244 6.50 21.87 -5.02
C ILE A 244 7.10 21.40 -6.35
N SER A 245 8.32 21.83 -6.69
CA SER A 245 9.03 21.35 -7.88
C SER A 245 9.26 19.85 -7.84
N LEU A 246 9.64 19.30 -6.68
CA LEU A 246 9.85 17.87 -6.50
C LEU A 246 8.55 17.08 -6.66
N LEU A 247 7.41 17.59 -6.20
CA LEU A 247 6.09 17.00 -6.42
C LEU A 247 5.78 16.90 -7.92
N PHE A 248 5.94 18.00 -8.67
CA PHE A 248 5.72 17.99 -10.12
C PHE A 248 6.66 17.01 -10.83
N LYS A 249 7.96 17.05 -10.50
CA LYS A 249 8.95 16.11 -11.05
C LYS A 249 8.59 14.66 -10.73
N GLY A 250 8.18 14.39 -9.49
CA GLY A 250 7.75 13.07 -9.03
C GLY A 250 6.56 12.54 -9.82
N LEU A 251 5.52 13.36 -10.04
CA LEU A 251 4.37 12.98 -10.86
C LEU A 251 4.78 12.67 -12.31
N LEU A 252 5.63 13.50 -12.91
CA LEU A 252 6.13 13.26 -14.26
C LEU A 252 6.91 11.94 -14.36
N ILE A 253 7.76 11.63 -13.39
CA ILE A 253 8.52 10.37 -13.36
C ILE A 253 7.59 9.18 -13.15
N LEU A 254 6.65 9.28 -12.21
CA LEU A 254 5.72 8.21 -11.84
C LEU A 254 4.94 7.71 -13.07
N PHE A 255 4.45 8.64 -13.89
CA PHE A 255 3.68 8.34 -15.10
C PHE A 255 4.52 8.27 -16.37
N ASN A 256 5.86 8.36 -16.26
CA ASN A 256 6.79 8.42 -17.40
C ASN A 256 6.39 9.50 -18.43
N ALA A 257 5.97 10.66 -17.91
CA ALA A 257 5.53 11.85 -18.62
C ALA A 257 6.59 12.97 -18.59
N ASP A 258 7.78 12.72 -18.05
CA ASP A 258 8.87 13.69 -18.06
C ASP A 258 9.40 13.89 -19.49
N PHE A 259 9.02 15.01 -20.12
CA PHE A 259 9.48 15.40 -21.44
C PHE A 259 10.61 16.44 -21.42
N PHE A 260 11.05 16.88 -20.23
CA PHE A 260 12.12 17.87 -20.12
C PHE A 260 13.43 17.28 -20.69
N SER A 261 14.19 18.15 -21.36
CA SER A 261 15.45 17.79 -22.04
C SER A 261 15.36 16.75 -23.16
N LYS A 262 14.15 16.30 -23.55
CA LYS A 262 13.93 15.43 -24.72
C LYS A 262 13.74 16.27 -25.99
N ILE A 263 14.18 15.75 -27.13
CA ILE A 263 13.97 16.38 -28.44
C ILE A 263 12.48 16.33 -28.78
N ILE A 264 11.87 17.47 -29.13
CA ILE A 264 10.41 17.57 -29.40
C ILE A 264 9.94 16.59 -30.48
N SER A 265 10.72 16.41 -31.54
CA SER A 265 10.40 15.51 -32.67
C SER A 265 10.78 14.05 -32.44
N SER A 266 11.47 13.72 -31.33
CA SER A 266 11.82 12.33 -31.03
C SER A 266 10.59 11.54 -30.58
N PRO A 267 10.52 10.23 -30.88
CA PRO A 267 9.46 9.38 -30.36
C PRO A 267 9.30 9.51 -28.83
N GLU A 268 10.42 9.53 -28.09
CA GLU A 268 10.41 9.64 -26.63
C GLU A 268 9.83 10.97 -26.16
N GLY A 269 10.18 12.07 -26.81
CA GLY A 269 9.64 13.41 -26.52
C GLY A 269 8.14 13.49 -26.79
N ILE A 270 7.68 12.98 -27.94
CA ILE A 270 6.27 12.94 -28.32
C ILE A 270 5.46 12.09 -27.34
N PHE A 271 5.90 10.85 -27.06
CA PHE A 271 5.19 9.95 -26.16
C PHE A 271 5.11 10.49 -24.72
N SER A 272 6.20 11.10 -24.21
CA SER A 272 6.20 11.68 -22.87
C SER A 272 5.26 12.89 -22.79
N SER A 273 5.21 13.71 -23.83
CA SER A 273 4.31 14.88 -23.93
C SER A 273 2.83 14.48 -24.05
N LEU A 274 2.54 13.41 -24.78
CA LEU A 274 1.18 12.85 -24.86
C LEU A 274 0.72 12.30 -23.51
N LYS A 275 1.61 11.61 -22.78
CA LYS A 275 1.33 11.14 -21.42
C LYS A 275 1.08 12.29 -20.46
N PHE A 276 1.88 13.36 -20.54
CA PHE A 276 1.66 14.56 -19.75
C PHE A 276 0.31 15.21 -20.05
N THR A 277 -0.04 15.41 -21.32
CA THR A 277 -1.35 15.93 -21.73
C THR A 277 -2.49 15.08 -21.16
N SER A 278 -2.33 13.75 -21.19
CA SER A 278 -3.32 12.82 -20.62
C SER A 278 -3.49 13.01 -19.10
N LEU A 279 -2.40 13.28 -18.37
CA LEU A 279 -2.46 13.55 -16.92
C LEU A 279 -3.15 14.86 -16.56
N VAL A 280 -3.14 15.84 -17.46
CA VAL A 280 -3.77 17.15 -17.21
C VAL A 280 -5.27 17.11 -17.52
N ILE A 281 -5.69 16.26 -18.46
CA ILE A 281 -7.08 16.16 -18.92
C ILE A 281 -7.94 15.26 -18.02
N PHE A 282 -7.36 14.23 -17.39
CA PHE A 282 -8.05 13.24 -16.56
C PHE A 282 -7.70 13.38 -15.08
#